data_AF-A0A958MVC2-F1
#
_entry.id   AF-A0A958MVC2-F1
#
_cell.length_a   1.000
_cell.length_b   1.000
_cell.length_c   1.000
_cell.angle_alpha   90.00
_cell.angle_beta   90.00
_cell.angle_gamma   90.00
#
_symmetry.space_group_name_H-M   'P 1'
#
loop_
_entity.id
_entity.type
_entity.pdbx_description
1 polymer ?
#
loop_
_entity_poly.entity_id
_entity_poly.type
_entity_poly.pdbx_seq_one_letter_code
_entity_poly.pdbx_strand_id
1 'polypeptide(L)'
;MNIQQYKKNRWEAEKRELERYRVVCSNCFQPLVGCYCSVLRPFDPQIEFVILIHPIEARKRIATGRLSHLILKNSHFFRGQNFAN
;
A
#
# COMPACT_ATOMS: atom_id res chain seq x y z
N MET A 1 -0.69 20.16 39.39
CA MET A 1 -0.85 19.54 38.06
C MET A 1 -1.95 18.48 38.14
N ASN A 2 -3.09 18.68 37.47
CA ASN A 2 -4.23 17.77 37.56
C ASN A 2 -3.97 16.52 36.69
N ILE A 3 -3.68 15.39 37.33
CA ILE A 3 -3.31 14.12 36.67
C ILE A 3 -4.42 13.63 35.73
N GLN A 4 -5.69 13.86 36.07
CA GLN A 4 -6.82 13.44 35.22
C GLN A 4 -6.89 14.28 33.95
N GLN A 5 -6.66 15.59 34.08
CA GLN A 5 -6.59 16.49 32.92
C GLN A 5 -5.43 16.13 31.99
N TYR A 6 -4.25 15.81 32.55
CA TYR A 6 -3.08 15.38 31.77
C TYR A 6 -3.38 14.09 30.99
N LYS A 7 -3.97 13.08 31.64
CA LYS A 7 -4.35 11.81 30.98
C LYS A 7 -5.35 12.03 29.85
N LYS A 8 -6.36 12.89 30.06
CA LYS A 8 -7.36 13.23 29.04
C LYS A 8 -6.73 13.91 27.83
N ASN A 9 -5.90 14.93 28.06
CA ASN A 9 -5.23 15.66 26.98
C ASN A 9 -4.31 14.75 26.16
N ARG A 10 -3.62 13.82 26.82
CA ARG A 10 -2.77 12.82 26.15
C ARG A 10 -3.58 11.86 25.29
N TRP A 11 -4.70 11.34 25.81
CA TRP A 11 -5.63 10.49 25.05
C TRP A 11 -6.18 11.20 23.81
N GLU A 12 -6.60 12.46 23.95
CA GLU A 12 -7.10 13.26 22.82
C GLU A 12 -6.01 13.53 21.76
N ALA A 13 -4.76 13.72 22.18
CA ALA A 13 -3.63 13.87 21.27
C ALA A 13 -3.31 12.56 20.52
N GLU A 14 -3.25 11.43 21.23
CA GLU A 14 -3.06 10.09 20.64
C GLU A 14 -4.20 9.74 19.67
N LYS A 15 -5.46 10.05 20.03
CA LYS A 15 -6.62 9.86 19.16
C LYS A 15 -6.54 10.71 17.88
N ARG A 16 -6.18 11.99 17.99
CA ARG A 16 -5.97 12.89 16.83
C ARG A 16 -4.80 12.45 15.94
N GLU A 17 -3.80 11.80 16.50
CA GLU A 17 -2.68 11.23 15.75
C GLU A 17 -3.09 9.95 15.02
N LEU A 18 -3.86 9.07 15.67
CA LEU A 18 -4.48 7.90 15.04
C LEU A 18 -5.42 8.28 13.90
N GLU A 19 -6.25 9.31 14.09
CA GLU A 19 -7.13 9.86 13.04
C GLU A 19 -6.35 10.48 11.87
N ARG A 20 -5.10 10.92 12.09
CA ARG A 20 -4.20 11.40 11.02
C ARG A 20 -3.64 10.26 10.17
N TYR A 21 -3.51 9.04 10.72
CA TYR A 21 -3.10 7.88 9.94
C TYR A 21 -4.26 7.40 9.07
N ARG A 22 -4.18 7.74 7.77
CA ARG A 22 -5.15 7.25 6.79
C ARG A 22 -5.09 5.73 6.73
N VAL A 23 -6.23 5.07 6.90
CA VAL A 23 -6.35 3.64 6.62
C VAL A 23 -6.02 3.41 5.14
N VAL A 24 -5.12 2.48 4.87
CA VAL A 24 -4.69 2.12 3.52
C VAL A 24 -5.13 0.69 3.18
N CYS A 25 -5.44 0.44 1.92
CA CYS A 25 -5.73 -0.90 1.42
C CYS A 25 -4.45 -1.74 1.46
N SER A 26 -4.51 -2.94 2.04
CA SER A 26 -3.37 -3.86 2.10
C SER A 26 -2.93 -4.40 0.73
N ASN A 27 -3.79 -4.29 -0.29
CA ASN A 27 -3.52 -4.84 -1.62
C ASN A 27 -2.89 -3.80 -2.56
N CYS A 28 -3.51 -2.61 -2.69
CA CYS A 28 -2.99 -1.55 -3.57
C CYS A 28 -2.13 -0.48 -2.86
N PHE A 29 -2.16 -0.42 -1.52
CA PHE A 29 -1.57 0.61 -0.66
C PHE A 29 -2.03 2.05 -0.95
N GLN A 30 -3.17 2.23 -1.63
CA GLN A 30 -3.85 3.52 -1.64
C GLN A 30 -4.59 3.74 -0.31
N PRO A 31 -4.79 5.00 0.11
CA PRO A 31 -5.83 5.33 1.08
C PRO A 31 -7.17 4.73 0.66
N LEU A 32 -8.00 4.27 1.61
CA LEU A 32 -9.27 3.61 1.27
C LEU A 32 -10.15 4.42 0.31
N VAL A 33 -10.18 5.75 0.46
CA VAL A 33 -10.91 6.68 -0.42
C VAL A 33 -10.46 6.66 -1.90
N GLY A 34 -9.22 6.24 -2.16
CA GLY A 34 -8.63 6.13 -3.50
C GLY A 34 -8.32 4.68 -3.88
N CYS A 35 -8.88 3.71 -3.16
CA CYS A 35 -8.70 2.31 -3.46
C CYS A 35 -9.38 1.97 -4.80
N TYR A 36 -8.65 1.29 -5.68
CA TYR A 36 -9.15 0.84 -6.97
C TYR A 36 -9.35 -0.67 -7.05
N CYS A 37 -9.09 -1.43 -5.97
CA CYS A 37 -9.14 -2.89 -6.00
C CYS A 37 -10.50 -3.45 -6.42
N SER A 38 -11.60 -2.76 -6.10
CA SER A 38 -12.96 -3.19 -6.46
C SER A 38 -13.26 -3.16 -7.95
N VAL A 39 -12.52 -2.39 -8.73
CA VAL A 39 -12.73 -2.25 -10.19
C VAL A 39 -11.71 -3.05 -11.01
N LEU A 40 -10.71 -3.64 -10.35
CA LEU A 40 -9.74 -4.49 -11.03
C LEU A 40 -10.41 -5.76 -11.53
N ARG A 41 -10.09 -6.15 -12.76
CA ARG A 41 -10.51 -7.41 -13.36
C ARG A 41 -9.28 -8.26 -13.63
N PRO A 42 -9.19 -9.47 -13.07
CA PRO A 42 -8.10 -10.37 -13.40
C PRO A 42 -8.04 -10.65 -14.90
N PHE A 43 -6.84 -10.65 -15.46
CA PHE A 43 -6.56 -10.94 -16.86
C PHE A 43 -5.56 -12.09 -16.95
N ASP A 44 -5.86 -13.06 -17.80
CA ASP A 44 -5.06 -14.28 -17.96
C ASP A 44 -4.42 -14.32 -19.36
N PRO A 45 -3.16 -13.89 -19.47
CA PRO A 45 -2.44 -13.88 -20.73
C PRO A 45 -1.81 -15.25 -21.08
N GLN A 46 -2.00 -16.29 -20.25
CA GLN A 46 -1.40 -17.63 -20.44
C GLN A 46 0.14 -17.64 -20.51
N ILE A 47 0.79 -16.66 -19.89
CA ILE A 47 2.25 -16.58 -19.75
C ILE A 47 2.61 -16.17 -18.32
N GLU A 48 3.84 -16.46 -17.93
CA GLU A 48 4.37 -16.04 -16.64
C GLU A 48 5.00 -14.65 -16.71
N PHE A 49 4.65 -13.79 -15.77
CA PHE A 49 5.22 -12.45 -15.65
C PHE A 49 6.16 -12.38 -14.45
N VAL A 50 7.36 -11.81 -14.64
CA VAL A 50 8.24 -11.43 -13.54
C VAL A 50 8.37 -9.91 -13.53
N ILE A 51 7.77 -9.27 -12.54
CA ILE A 51 7.75 -7.83 -12.35
C ILE A 51 8.80 -7.46 -11.32
N LEU A 52 9.89 -6.85 -11.79
CA LEU A 52 10.97 -6.33 -10.96
C LEU A 52 10.76 -4.83 -10.77
N ILE A 53 10.67 -4.37 -9.52
CA ILE A 53 10.44 -2.95 -9.21
C ILE A 53 11.47 -2.40 -8.23
N HIS A 54 11.95 -1.19 -8.50
CA HIS A 54 12.84 -0.51 -7.59
C HIS A 54 12.11 -0.09 -6.30
N PRO A 55 12.72 -0.17 -5.10
CA PRO A 55 12.06 0.18 -3.85
C PRO A 55 11.58 1.62 -3.75
N ILE A 56 12.18 2.55 -4.50
CA ILE A 56 11.73 3.94 -4.61
C ILE A 56 10.44 4.02 -5.42
N GLU A 57 10.36 3.30 -6.54
CA GLU A 57 9.19 3.29 -7.41
C GLU A 57 8.00 2.57 -6.76
N ALA A 58 8.24 1.46 -6.07
CA ALA A 58 7.21 0.73 -5.33
C ALA A 58 6.51 1.56 -4.24
N ARG A 59 7.15 2.65 -3.77
CA ARG A 59 6.56 3.61 -2.81
C ARG A 59 5.75 4.71 -3.48
N LYS A 60 5.83 4.87 -4.80
CA LYS A 60 5.05 5.88 -5.52
C LYS A 60 3.58 5.49 -5.52
N ARG A 61 2.72 6.52 -5.55
CA ARG A 61 1.27 6.35 -5.54
C ARG A 61 0.79 5.59 -6.79
N ILE A 62 1.34 5.90 -7.95
CA ILE A 62 1.08 5.18 -9.20
C ILE A 62 2.28 4.25 -9.42
N ALA A 63 2.24 3.08 -8.79
CA ALA A 63 3.22 2.03 -8.99
C ALA A 63 2.66 1.04 -10.01
N THR A 64 2.94 1.27 -11.29
CA THR A 64 2.40 0.48 -12.41
C THR A 64 2.71 -1.01 -12.24
N GLY A 65 3.89 -1.37 -11.74
CA GLY A 65 4.23 -2.76 -11.45
C GLY A 65 3.28 -3.45 -10.47
N ARG A 66 2.83 -2.76 -9.40
CA ARG A 66 1.85 -3.34 -8.46
C ARG A 66 0.50 -3.49 -9.13
N LEU A 67 0.05 -2.48 -9.86
CA LEU A 67 -1.23 -2.53 -10.58
C LEU A 67 -1.25 -3.70 -11.57
N SER A 68 -0.18 -3.87 -12.35
CA SER A 68 -0.02 -5.00 -13.27
C SER A 68 -0.05 -6.33 -12.54
N HIS A 69 0.64 -6.48 -11.40
CA HIS A 69 0.62 -7.70 -10.60
C HIS A 69 -0.78 -8.06 -10.06
N LEU A 70 -1.58 -7.04 -9.68
CA LEU A 70 -2.95 -7.25 -9.21
C LEU A 70 -3.93 -7.66 -10.30
N ILE A 71 -3.60 -7.40 -11.58
CA ILE A 71 -4.45 -7.72 -12.74
C ILE A 71 -4.00 -9.02 -13.40
N LEU A 72 -2.69 -9.19 -13.63
CA LEU A 72 -2.13 -10.29 -14.41
C LEU A 72 -2.09 -11.56 -13.57
N LYS A 73 -2.79 -12.61 -14.03
CA LYS A 73 -2.57 -13.96 -13.51
C LYS A 73 -1.15 -14.42 -13.81
N ASN A 74 -0.65 -15.35 -12.99
CA ASN A 74 0.69 -15.94 -13.10
C ASN A 74 1.80 -14.89 -13.11
N SER A 75 1.63 -13.82 -12.32
CA SER A 75 2.63 -12.78 -12.17
C SER A 75 3.34 -12.89 -10.82
N HIS A 76 4.65 -12.66 -10.83
CA HIS A 76 5.53 -12.59 -9.68
C HIS A 76 6.00 -11.14 -9.52
N PHE A 77 6.07 -10.66 -8.28
CA PHE A 77 6.43 -9.28 -8.00
C PHE A 77 7.59 -9.22 -7.01
N PHE A 78 8.72 -8.69 -7.45
CA PHE A 78 9.94 -8.57 -6.66
C PHE A 78 10.36 -7.12 -6.52
N ARG A 79 10.58 -6.70 -5.27
CA ARG A 79 11.04 -5.36 -4.93
C ARG A 79 12.53 -5.41 -4.58
N GLY A 80 13.37 -4.74 -5.36
CA GLY A 80 14.83 -4.84 -5.21
C GLY A 80 15.59 -3.79 -6.01
N GLN A 81 16.83 -3.51 -5.61
CA GLN A 81 17.72 -2.58 -6.32
C GLN A 81 18.69 -3.30 -7.26
N ASN A 82 18.98 -4.56 -6.95
CA ASN A 82 19.85 -5.43 -7.72
C ASN A 82 19.14 -6.78 -7.88
N PHE A 83 19.09 -7.26 -9.11
CA PHE A 83 18.48 -8.54 -9.51
C PHE A 83 19.47 -9.40 -10.30
N ALA A 84 20.78 -9.11 -10.17
CA ALA A 84 21.82 -9.92 -10.78
C ALA A 84 21.79 -11.35 -10.21
N ASN A 85 22.24 -12.29 -11.05
CA ASN A 85 22.36 -13.72 -10.75
C ASN A 85 23.32 -14.00 -9.59
#